data_AF-A0A917F0L0-F1
#
_entry.id   AF-A0A917F0L0-F1
#
_cell.length_a   1.000
_cell.length_b   1.000
_cell.length_c   1.000
_cell.angle_alpha   90.00
_cell.angle_beta   90.00
_cell.angle_gamma   90.00
#
_symmetry.space_group_name_H-M   'P 1'
#
loop_
_entity.id
_entity.type
_entity.pdbx_description
1 polymer ?
#
loop_
_entity_poly.entity_id
_entity_poly.type
_entity_poly.pdbx_seq_one_letter_code
_entity_poly.pdbx_strand_id
1 'polypeptide(L)'
;MAKKSKQYDYDLNEVKRLIEETEKNYREISKETGCPYASVVYHGRKIRGRVNKSKHDIVAEVQPNTSVPNQEEKDTLPLFGGTSLNISRNNISIHDAEQEAARMIKAAKALGLNKINITIEK
;
A
#
# COMPACT_ATOMS: atom_id res chain seq x y z
N MET A 1 -14.88 -36.59 -5.96
CA MET A 1 -16.07 -35.81 -5.57
C MET A 1 -15.62 -34.44 -5.08
N ALA A 2 -15.85 -33.38 -5.85
CA ALA A 2 -15.50 -32.02 -5.42
C ALA A 2 -16.46 -31.58 -4.30
N LYS A 3 -15.93 -31.29 -3.11
CA LYS A 3 -16.72 -30.77 -2.00
C LYS A 3 -17.24 -29.39 -2.41
N LYS A 4 -18.55 -29.23 -2.58
CA LYS A 4 -19.20 -27.94 -2.84
C LYS A 4 -18.75 -26.95 -1.76
N SER A 5 -18.23 -25.79 -2.17
CA SER A 5 -17.88 -24.72 -1.24
C SER A 5 -19.12 -24.31 -0.46
N LYS A 6 -19.05 -24.36 0.88
CA LYS A 6 -20.11 -23.81 1.73
C LYS A 6 -20.16 -22.30 1.48
N GLN A 7 -21.22 -21.84 0.84
CA GLN A 7 -21.50 -20.43 0.69
C GLN A 7 -22.17 -19.97 1.99
N TYR A 8 -21.54 -19.02 2.66
CA TYR A 8 -22.08 -18.42 3.87
C TYR A 8 -22.70 -17.09 3.47
N ASP A 9 -23.94 -16.88 3.88
CA ASP A 9 -24.61 -15.60 3.74
C ASP A 9 -24.33 -14.77 5.01
N TYR A 10 -23.57 -13.70 4.86
CA TYR A 10 -23.21 -12.79 5.95
C TYR A 10 -23.00 -11.39 5.40
N ASP A 11 -23.35 -10.38 6.19
CA ASP A 11 -23.15 -8.99 5.78
C ASP A 11 -21.68 -8.58 5.96
N LEU A 12 -21.00 -8.45 4.83
CA LEU A 12 -19.62 -7.98 4.77
C LEU A 12 -19.45 -6.55 5.31
N ASN A 13 -20.46 -5.69 5.18
CA ASN A 13 -20.38 -4.31 5.63
C ASN A 13 -20.44 -4.24 7.15
N GLU A 14 -21.31 -5.02 7.77
CA GLU A 14 -21.40 -5.12 9.23
C GLU A 14 -20.11 -5.69 9.84
N VAL A 15 -19.52 -6.71 9.22
CA VAL A 15 -18.22 -7.27 9.64
C VAL A 15 -17.13 -6.20 9.60
N LYS A 16 -17.05 -5.39 8.53
CA LYS A 16 -16.04 -4.32 8.42
C LYS A 16 -16.28 -3.23 9.48
N ARG A 17 -17.54 -2.80 9.65
CA ARG A 17 -17.93 -1.81 10.68
C ARG A 17 -17.48 -2.25 12.06
N LEU A 18 -17.78 -3.50 12.45
CA LEU A 18 -17.37 -4.05 13.74
C LEU A 18 -15.84 -4.14 13.89
N ILE A 19 -15.11 -4.47 12.83
CA ILE A 19 -13.64 -4.56 12.88
C ILE A 19 -12.99 -3.17 13.07
N GLU A 20 -13.56 -2.14 12.47
CA GLU A 20 -13.04 -0.77 12.42
C GLU A 20 -13.44 0.05 13.64
N GLU A 21 -14.72 0.02 14.01
CA GLU A 21 -15.27 0.84 15.10
C GLU A 21 -15.11 0.20 16.47
N THR A 22 -14.94 -1.13 16.54
CA THR A 22 -14.86 -1.85 17.82
C THR A 22 -13.54 -2.57 18.00
N GLU A 23 -13.09 -2.67 19.25
CA GLU A 23 -11.92 -3.46 19.63
C GLU A 23 -12.25 -4.95 19.86
N LYS A 24 -13.46 -5.39 19.47
CA LYS A 24 -13.91 -6.78 19.62
C LYS A 24 -12.92 -7.77 19.00
N ASN A 25 -12.85 -8.95 19.58
CA ASN A 25 -12.02 -10.04 19.08
C ASN A 25 -12.64 -10.61 17.79
N TYR A 26 -11.82 -11.04 16.83
CA TYR A 26 -12.30 -11.69 15.60
C TYR A 26 -13.23 -12.88 15.86
N ARG A 27 -13.06 -13.57 17.00
CA ARG A 27 -13.97 -14.65 17.41
C ARG A 27 -15.36 -14.15 17.80
N GLU A 28 -15.46 -12.98 18.42
CA GLU A 28 -16.73 -12.37 18.83
C GLU A 28 -17.47 -11.84 17.59
N ILE A 29 -16.75 -11.14 16.71
CA ILE A 29 -17.30 -10.63 15.45
C ILE A 29 -17.84 -11.77 14.58
N SER A 30 -17.15 -12.92 14.53
CA SER A 30 -17.61 -14.10 13.80
C SER A 30 -18.91 -14.69 14.36
N LYS A 31 -19.10 -14.67 15.68
CA LYS A 31 -20.34 -15.13 16.31
C LYS A 31 -21.50 -14.17 16.08
N GLU A 32 -21.23 -12.86 16.13
CA GLU A 32 -22.23 -11.81 16.00
C GLU A 32 -22.76 -11.70 14.57
N THR A 33 -21.87 -11.83 13.57
CA THR A 33 -22.22 -11.64 12.15
C THR A 33 -22.53 -12.94 11.40
N GLY A 34 -22.31 -14.10 12.04
CA GLY A 34 -22.38 -15.41 11.36
C GLY A 34 -21.29 -15.63 10.30
N CYS A 35 -20.38 -14.66 10.12
CA CYS A 35 -19.29 -14.73 9.17
C CYS A 35 -18.25 -15.77 9.62
N PRO A 36 -17.74 -16.62 8.70
CA PRO A 36 -16.65 -17.54 9.02
C PRO A 36 -15.44 -16.81 9.60
N TYR A 37 -14.89 -17.35 10.69
CA TYR A 37 -13.72 -16.77 11.36
C TYR A 37 -12.56 -16.43 10.40
N ALA A 38 -12.30 -17.28 9.41
CA ALA A 38 -11.26 -17.04 8.41
C ALA A 38 -11.51 -15.76 7.58
N SER A 39 -12.76 -15.52 7.18
CA SER A 39 -13.17 -14.31 6.47
C SER A 39 -13.01 -13.07 7.36
N VAL A 40 -13.43 -13.15 8.63
CA VAL A 40 -13.25 -12.05 9.60
C VAL A 40 -11.77 -11.72 9.80
N VAL A 41 -10.90 -12.72 9.97
CA VAL A 41 -9.45 -12.52 10.12
C VAL A 41 -8.84 -11.89 8.86
N TYR A 42 -9.27 -12.32 7.67
CA TYR A 42 -8.81 -11.76 6.41
C TYR A 42 -9.11 -10.26 6.31
N HIS A 43 -10.35 -9.86 6.62
CA HIS A 43 -10.75 -8.45 6.64
C HIS A 43 -10.08 -7.68 7.79
N GLY A 44 -9.95 -8.30 8.97
CA GLY A 44 -9.27 -7.75 10.13
C GLY A 44 -7.84 -7.34 9.84
N ARG A 45 -7.07 -8.21 9.18
CA ARG A 45 -5.69 -7.91 8.75
C ARG A 45 -5.62 -6.77 7.73
N LYS A 46 -6.60 -6.64 6.85
CA LYS A 46 -6.65 -5.56 5.87
C LYS A 46 -7.01 -4.20 6.48
N ILE A 47 -7.82 -4.19 7.53
CA ILE A 47 -8.28 -2.97 8.21
C ILE A 47 -7.27 -2.59 9.30
N ARG A 48 -7.11 -3.42 10.33
CA ARG A 48 -6.19 -3.17 11.46
C ARG A 48 -4.70 -3.29 11.09
N GLY A 49 -4.35 -4.11 10.09
CA GLY A 49 -2.96 -4.26 9.65
C GLY A 49 -2.49 -3.19 8.66
N ARG A 50 -3.40 -2.37 8.11
CA ARG A 50 -3.03 -1.23 7.25
C ARG A 50 -2.85 0.08 8.02
N VAL A 51 -3.12 0.13 9.32
CA VAL A 51 -2.99 1.34 10.13
C VAL A 51 -1.53 1.89 10.15
N ASN A 52 -0.52 1.05 9.87
CA ASN A 52 0.87 1.51 9.70
C ASN A 52 1.26 1.86 8.25
N LYS A 53 0.35 1.68 7.28
CA LYS A 53 0.59 1.94 5.85
C LYS A 53 -0.20 3.14 5.32
N SER A 54 -1.17 3.64 6.08
CA SER A 54 -2.05 4.76 5.71
C SER A 54 -2.06 5.87 6.76
N LYS A 55 -0.91 6.53 6.95
CA LYS A 55 -0.90 8.00 7.11
C LYS A 55 -0.74 8.73 5.78
N HIS A 56 -0.65 7.98 4.68
CA HIS A 56 -0.89 8.46 3.33
C HIS A 56 -2.13 7.74 2.81
N ASP A 57 -3.09 8.50 2.28
CA ASP A 57 -4.30 8.04 1.61
C ASP A 57 -5.42 7.50 2.49
N ILE A 58 -6.21 8.42 3.05
CA ILE A 58 -7.67 8.28 3.05
C ILE A 58 -8.26 9.69 2.88
N VAL A 59 -8.68 10.07 1.66
CA VAL A 59 -10.05 10.55 1.36
C VAL A 59 -10.29 10.43 -0.15
N ALA A 60 -10.99 9.39 -0.57
CA ALA A 60 -11.82 9.33 -1.77
C ALA A 60 -13.04 8.51 -1.33
N GLU A 61 -14.30 8.91 -1.42
CA GLU A 61 -15.07 9.82 -2.29
C GLU A 61 -16.09 10.58 -1.38
N VAL A 62 -16.66 11.77 -1.67
CA VAL A 62 -17.80 12.03 -2.58
C VAL A 62 -18.09 13.58 -2.65
N GLN A 63 -17.99 14.16 -3.87
CA GLN A 63 -18.74 15.32 -4.46
C GLN A 63 -18.54 16.80 -3.96
N PRO A 64 -19.04 17.86 -4.67
CA PRO A 64 -18.34 18.65 -5.70
C PRO A 64 -18.30 20.18 -5.40
N ASN A 65 -17.68 20.97 -6.28
CA ASN A 65 -17.63 22.46 -6.39
C ASN A 65 -16.24 23.09 -6.12
N THR A 66 -15.64 23.54 -7.24
CA THR A 66 -15.00 24.85 -7.51
C THR A 66 -14.27 25.51 -6.33
N SER A 67 -12.95 25.76 -6.36
CA SER A 67 -12.27 26.75 -7.21
C SER A 67 -10.71 26.62 -7.11
N VAL A 68 -10.04 26.40 -8.25
CA VAL A 68 -8.69 26.83 -8.77
C VAL A 68 -7.49 27.16 -7.83
N PRO A 69 -6.21 27.13 -8.30
CA PRO A 69 -5.56 26.35 -9.39
C PRO A 69 -4.26 25.65 -8.93
N ASN A 70 -3.91 24.50 -9.52
CA ASN A 70 -2.52 24.20 -9.87
C ASN A 70 -2.50 23.16 -11.02
N GLN A 71 -2.72 23.66 -12.25
CA GLN A 71 -2.19 23.04 -13.46
C GLN A 71 -0.75 23.54 -13.55
N GLU A 72 0.24 22.68 -13.65
CA GLU A 72 0.87 22.20 -14.90
C GLU A 72 2.00 21.26 -14.41
N GLU A 73 2.35 20.10 -14.96
CA GLU A 73 2.09 19.50 -16.26
C GLU A 73 2.35 17.98 -16.14
N LYS A 74 1.50 17.21 -16.82
CA LYS A 74 1.87 15.89 -17.31
C LYS A 74 2.84 16.11 -18.45
N ASP A 75 4.00 15.47 -18.44
CA ASP A 75 4.71 15.19 -19.68
C ASP A 75 5.58 13.95 -19.48
N THR A 76 5.06 12.82 -19.96
CA THR A 76 5.41 12.17 -21.24
C THR A 76 6.54 11.17 -21.07
N LEU A 77 6.18 9.90 -21.26
CA LEU A 77 7.11 8.81 -21.55
C LEU A 77 8.02 9.22 -22.71
N PRO A 78 9.35 9.09 -22.62
CA PRO A 78 10.16 8.84 -23.79
C PRO A 78 10.46 7.34 -23.86
N LEU A 79 9.80 6.75 -24.84
CA LEU A 79 10.19 5.54 -25.52
C LEU A 79 11.64 5.68 -26.02
N PHE A 80 12.47 4.68 -25.73
CA PHE A 80 13.70 4.32 -26.45
C PHE A 80 14.79 5.39 -26.66
N GLY A 81 15.87 5.29 -25.87
CA GLY A 81 17.14 5.95 -26.15
C GLY A 81 18.06 5.95 -24.93
N GLY A 82 18.76 4.83 -24.68
CA GLY A 82 19.86 4.72 -23.70
C GLY A 82 19.75 5.61 -22.45
N THR A 83 18.67 5.48 -21.67
CA THR A 83 18.38 6.37 -20.55
C THR A 83 19.26 6.06 -19.35
N SER A 84 20.39 6.77 -19.24
CA SER A 84 21.16 6.79 -17.99
C SER A 84 20.37 7.54 -16.93
N LEU A 85 19.95 6.82 -15.88
CA LEU A 85 19.29 7.40 -14.72
C LEU A 85 20.33 7.70 -13.64
N ASN A 86 20.44 8.97 -13.23
CA ASN A 86 21.27 9.38 -12.10
C ASN A 86 20.37 9.80 -10.93
N ILE A 87 20.54 9.13 -9.79
CA ILE A 87 19.87 9.47 -8.53
C ILE A 87 20.97 9.67 -7.49
N SER A 88 21.11 10.88 -6.97
CA SER A 88 22.05 11.22 -5.91
C SER A 88 21.34 11.77 -4.68
N ARG A 89 21.87 11.42 -3.50
CA ARG A 89 21.40 11.92 -2.20
C ARG A 89 22.60 12.26 -1.33
N ASN A 90 22.54 13.42 -0.70
CA ASN A 90 23.62 13.95 0.13
C ASN A 90 23.22 13.89 1.61
N ASN A 91 24.21 13.95 2.51
CA ASN A 91 24.02 14.05 3.96
C ASN A 91 23.23 12.87 4.58
N ILE A 92 23.51 11.65 4.14
CA ILE A 92 22.93 10.44 4.75
C ILE A 92 23.84 10.00 5.90
N SER A 93 23.26 9.67 7.06
CA SER A 93 24.02 9.10 8.17
C SER A 93 24.59 7.72 7.78
N ILE A 94 25.76 7.34 8.29
CA ILE A 94 26.34 6.02 7.96
C ILE A 94 25.43 4.87 8.39
N HIS A 95 24.62 5.07 9.45
CA HIS A 95 23.68 4.09 9.95
C HIS A 95 22.46 3.91 9.02
N ASP A 96 22.04 4.97 8.31
CA ASP A 96 20.90 4.93 7.38
C ASP A 96 21.33 4.64 5.93
N ALA A 97 22.63 4.75 5.63
CA ALA A 97 23.18 4.61 4.29
C ALA A 97 22.84 3.27 3.64
N GLU A 98 22.89 2.18 4.42
CA GLU A 98 22.53 0.84 3.93
C GLU A 98 21.05 0.76 3.52
N GLN A 99 20.16 1.30 4.37
CA GLN A 99 18.73 1.26 4.10
C GLN A 99 18.38 2.12 2.88
N GLU A 100 19.00 3.29 2.76
CA GLU A 100 18.75 4.21 1.65
C GLU A 100 19.29 3.65 0.33
N ALA A 101 20.50 3.08 0.33
CA ALA A 101 21.04 2.36 -0.83
C ALA A 101 20.11 1.21 -1.25
N ALA A 102 19.57 0.44 -0.30
CA ALA A 102 18.63 -0.63 -0.59
C ALA A 102 17.33 -0.12 -1.25
N ARG A 103 16.84 1.06 -0.87
CA ARG A 103 15.68 1.71 -1.52
C ARG A 103 16.01 2.15 -2.95
N MET A 104 17.17 2.77 -3.15
CA MET A 104 17.62 3.21 -4.47
C MET A 104 17.77 2.02 -5.43
N ILE A 105 18.34 0.90 -4.96
CA ILE A 105 18.46 -0.33 -5.74
C ILE A 105 17.08 -0.89 -6.12
N LYS A 106 16.12 -0.88 -5.19
CA LYS A 106 14.74 -1.34 -5.48
C LYS A 106 14.07 -0.46 -6.51
N ALA A 107 14.24 0.85 -6.43
CA ALA A 107 13.72 1.78 -7.43
C ALA A 107 14.35 1.53 -8.81
N ALA A 108 15.67 1.38 -8.89
CA ALA A 108 16.38 1.05 -10.13
C ALA A 108 15.87 -0.25 -10.77
N LYS A 109 15.65 -1.30 -9.97
CA LYS A 109 15.05 -2.56 -10.44
C LYS A 109 13.63 -2.38 -10.97
N ALA A 110 12.80 -1.60 -10.28
CA ALA A 110 11.43 -1.30 -10.73
C ALA A 110 11.41 -0.54 -12.06
N LEU A 111 12.46 0.25 -12.33
CA LEU A 111 12.66 0.98 -13.58
C LEU A 111 13.33 0.14 -14.68
N GLY A 112 13.59 -1.16 -14.44
CA GLY A 112 14.18 -2.06 -15.42
C GLY A 112 15.68 -1.90 -15.63
N LEU A 113 16.39 -1.24 -14.70
CA LEU A 113 17.84 -1.09 -14.76
C LEU A 113 18.52 -2.38 -14.27
N ASN A 114 19.40 -2.93 -15.11
CA ASN A 114 20.11 -4.18 -14.83
C ASN A 114 21.51 -3.97 -14.23
N LYS A 115 22.06 -2.75 -14.32
CA LYS A 115 23.37 -2.37 -13.79
C LYS A 115 23.29 -1.01 -13.12
N ILE A 116 24.03 -0.82 -12.05
CA ILE A 116 24.15 0.44 -11.33
C ILE A 116 25.61 0.68 -10.95
N ASN A 117 26.01 1.95 -10.91
CA ASN A 117 27.28 2.38 -10.33
C ASN A 117 26.97 3.07 -8.99
N ILE A 118 27.72 2.72 -7.95
CA ILE A 118 27.59 3.32 -6.61
C ILE A 118 28.90 4.04 -6.30
N THR A 119 28.81 5.33 -5.99
CA THR A 119 29.95 6.17 -5.59
C THR A 119 29.74 6.62 -4.16
N ILE A 120 30.75 6.48 -3.31
CA ILE A 120 30.76 6.97 -1.92
C ILE A 120 31.84 8.04 -1.83
N GLU A 121 31.44 9.27 -1.53
CA GLU A 121 32.33 10.41 -1.36
C GLU A 121 32.46 10.76 0.14
N LYS A 122 33.62 11.28 0.54
CA LYS A 122 33.96 11.62 1.93
C LYS A 122 33.75 13.11 2.20
#